data_AF-A0A1C5X2C9-F1
#
_entry.id   AF-A0A1C5X2C9-F1
#
_cell.length_a   1.000
_cell.length_b   1.000
_cell.length_c   1.000
_cell.angle_alpha   90.00
_cell.angle_beta   90.00
_cell.angle_gamma   90.00
#
_symmetry.space_group_name_H-M   'P 1'
#
loop_
_entity.id
_entity.type
_entity.pdbx_description
1 polymer ?
#
loop_
_entity_poly.entity_id
_entity_poly.type
_entity_poly.pdbx_seq_one_letter_code
_entity_poly.pdbx_strand_id
1 'polypeptide(L)'
;MDCNQIRKVAANALITCNIHSFPIDCFAILKQYGFRVYSYLELQKKKPELYNLCISYSQDAFCINSLNLIAYNSQKSANRIRFSLMHELGHHLLRHRNDLPSNEDEANYFASNILAPRIAMYYAHLKSVNEVGQFFNLSSSAAYYAAQDFSEWCQDVRRNGMHSYDKDLYQHFYNPDYKGFVYSIRTCAFCGARVYNCLDFEAHCSGACKLPDEPVRKKTHAFTPLSDDDSRILRRLENKWLYDF
;
A
#
# COMPACT_ATOMS: atom_id res chain seq x y z
N MET A 1 6.33 -17.20 8.40
CA MET A 1 6.58 -16.04 9.29
C MET A 1 5.24 -15.57 9.85
N ASP A 2 5.21 -14.95 11.02
CA ASP A 2 3.96 -14.40 11.58
C ASP A 2 3.47 -13.18 10.79
N CYS A 3 2.17 -13.06 10.53
CA CYS A 3 1.60 -11.97 9.73
C CYS A 3 1.89 -10.59 10.32
N ASN A 4 1.89 -10.45 11.65
CA ASN A 4 2.19 -9.18 12.31
C ASN A 4 3.68 -8.81 12.18
N GLN A 5 4.58 -9.79 12.11
CA GLN A 5 5.99 -9.53 11.78
C GLN A 5 6.13 -8.98 10.35
N ILE A 6 5.42 -9.53 9.37
CA ILE A 6 5.48 -9.05 7.98
C ILE A 6 4.88 -7.63 7.87
N ARG A 7 3.75 -7.36 8.54
CA ARG A 7 3.17 -6.01 8.64
C ARG A 7 4.17 -5.01 9.23
N LYS A 8 4.89 -5.40 10.28
CA LYS A 8 5.96 -4.58 10.87
C LYS A 8 7.10 -4.30 9.89
N VAL A 9 7.52 -5.28 9.08
CA VAL A 9 8.54 -5.06 8.05
C VAL A 9 8.04 -4.10 6.96
N ALA A 10 6.80 -4.23 6.52
CA ALA A 10 6.18 -3.29 5.57
C ALA A 10 6.06 -1.87 6.14
N ALA A 11 5.63 -1.74 7.40
CA ALA A 11 5.58 -0.47 8.12
C ALA A 11 6.95 0.21 8.19
N ASN A 12 7.97 -0.55 8.61
CA ASN A 12 9.35 -0.05 8.67
C ASN A 12 9.87 0.39 7.31
N ALA A 13 9.48 -0.29 6.22
CA ALA A 13 9.88 0.10 4.87
C ALA A 13 9.30 1.46 4.47
N LEU A 14 8.02 1.71 4.78
CA LEU A 14 7.37 3.02 4.55
C LEU A 14 8.07 4.13 5.33
N ILE A 15 8.37 3.89 6.60
CA ILE A 15 9.03 4.85 7.49
C ILE A 15 10.46 5.13 7.01
N THR A 16 11.23 4.08 6.69
CA THR A 16 12.62 4.20 6.20
C THR A 16 12.67 4.96 4.89
N CYS A 17 11.68 4.76 4.02
CA CYS A 17 11.57 5.47 2.75
C CYS A 17 10.93 6.86 2.88
N ASN A 18 10.62 7.30 4.10
CA ASN A 18 10.01 8.59 4.39
C ASN A 18 8.74 8.85 3.54
N ILE A 19 7.87 7.85 3.47
CA ILE A 19 6.63 7.89 2.69
C ILE A 19 5.51 8.52 3.52
N HIS A 20 4.92 9.61 3.00
CA HIS A 20 3.87 10.38 3.70
C HIS A 20 2.53 10.43 2.95
N SER A 21 2.39 9.70 1.83
CA SER A 21 1.15 9.72 1.04
C SER A 21 1.02 8.47 0.17
N PHE A 22 -0.22 8.03 -0.02
CA PHE A 22 -0.59 6.98 -0.97
C PHE A 22 -1.27 7.56 -2.22
N PRO A 23 -1.17 6.88 -3.38
CA PRO A 23 -0.40 5.65 -3.64
C PRO A 23 1.13 5.89 -3.67
N ILE A 24 1.92 4.92 -3.18
CA ILE A 24 3.39 5.05 -3.10
C ILE A 24 4.07 4.99 -4.48
N ASP A 25 5.24 5.61 -4.63
CA ASP A 25 6.12 5.43 -5.78
C ASP A 25 7.05 4.22 -5.56
N CYS A 26 6.70 3.11 -6.20
CA CYS A 26 7.44 1.84 -6.10
C CYS A 26 8.88 1.94 -6.64
N PHE A 27 9.11 2.74 -7.68
CA PHE A 27 10.44 2.88 -8.27
C PHE A 27 11.36 3.71 -7.36
N ALA A 28 10.82 4.77 -6.75
CA ALA A 28 11.56 5.58 -5.79
C ALA A 28 11.99 4.75 -4.57
N ILE A 29 11.09 3.94 -4.02
CA ILE A 29 11.37 3.02 -2.91
C ILE A 29 12.50 2.05 -3.28
N LEU A 30 12.38 1.36 -4.42
CA LEU A 30 13.41 0.41 -4.86
C LEU A 30 14.78 1.08 -5.04
N LYS A 31 14.81 2.28 -5.63
CA LYS A 31 16.04 3.06 -5.79
C LYS A 31 16.67 3.44 -4.45
N GLN A 32 15.86 3.78 -3.45
CA GLN A 32 16.34 4.11 -2.10
C GLN A 32 16.96 2.89 -1.39
N TYR A 33 16.44 1.69 -1.64
CA TYR A 33 17.07 0.44 -1.22
C TYR A 33 18.29 0.03 -2.06
N GLY A 34 18.71 0.85 -3.03
CA GLY A 34 19.89 0.60 -3.85
C GLY A 34 19.65 -0.27 -5.07
N PHE A 35 18.39 -0.58 -5.41
CA PHE A 35 18.08 -1.36 -6.60
C PHE A 35 18.13 -0.52 -7.87
N ARG A 36 18.71 -1.12 -8.92
CA ARG A 36 18.53 -0.68 -10.31
C ARG A 36 17.32 -1.40 -10.87
N VAL A 37 16.37 -0.65 -11.41
CA VAL A 37 15.16 -1.21 -11.99
C VAL A 37 15.20 -1.07 -13.50
N TYR A 38 14.99 -2.17 -14.22
CA TYR A 38 14.93 -2.18 -15.68
C TYR A 38 13.69 -2.94 -16.15
N SER A 39 13.06 -2.44 -17.21
CA SER A 39 12.08 -3.25 -17.91
C SER A 39 12.75 -4.39 -18.69
N TYR A 40 12.02 -5.47 -18.92
CA TYR A 40 12.46 -6.57 -19.78
C TYR A 40 12.79 -6.09 -21.19
N LEU A 41 12.05 -5.11 -21.73
CA LEU A 41 12.35 -4.50 -23.02
C LEU A 41 13.69 -3.75 -23.02
N GLU A 42 14.03 -3.06 -21.94
CA GLU A 42 15.34 -2.40 -21.81
C GLU A 42 16.47 -3.41 -21.67
N LEU A 43 16.28 -4.46 -20.88
CA LEU A 43 17.28 -5.52 -20.71
C LEU A 43 17.51 -6.27 -22.02
N GLN A 44 16.46 -6.59 -22.76
CA GLN A 44 16.58 -7.27 -24.05
C GLN A 44 17.47 -6.48 -25.01
N LYS A 45 17.38 -5.14 -25.01
CA LYS A 45 18.20 -4.27 -25.86
C LYS A 45 19.63 -4.10 -25.35
N LYS A 46 19.81 -3.97 -24.02
CA LYS A 46 21.11 -3.62 -23.42
C LYS A 46 21.96 -4.83 -23.05
N LYS A 47 21.33 -5.89 -22.55
CA LYS A 47 21.96 -7.10 -21.99
C LYS A 47 21.07 -8.35 -22.21
N PRO A 48 21.04 -8.90 -23.44
CA PRO A 48 20.17 -10.02 -23.81
C PRO A 48 20.32 -11.25 -22.91
N GLU A 49 21.54 -11.55 -22.43
CA GLU A 49 21.80 -12.67 -21.53
C GLU A 49 21.07 -12.53 -20.19
N LEU A 50 21.10 -11.33 -19.59
CA LEU A 50 20.36 -11.04 -18.35
C LEU A 50 18.85 -11.07 -18.59
N TYR A 51 18.39 -10.61 -19.75
CA TYR A 51 16.98 -10.72 -20.13
C TYR A 51 16.53 -12.19 -20.18
N ASN A 52 17.27 -13.04 -20.88
CA ASN A 52 16.95 -14.46 -21.02
C ASN A 52 16.92 -15.17 -19.65
N LEU A 53 17.84 -14.80 -18.75
CA LEU A 53 17.83 -15.27 -17.37
C LEU A 53 16.56 -14.82 -16.64
N CYS A 54 16.22 -13.53 -16.65
CA CYS A 54 15.06 -13.04 -15.89
C CYS A 54 13.75 -13.65 -16.39
N ILE A 55 13.55 -13.71 -17.71
CA ILE A 55 12.30 -14.21 -18.30
C ILE A 55 12.12 -15.73 -18.11
N SER A 56 13.21 -16.49 -17.93
CA SER A 56 13.12 -17.92 -17.62
C SER A 56 12.63 -18.19 -16.20
N TYR A 57 12.83 -17.25 -15.26
CA TYR A 57 12.34 -17.36 -13.89
C TYR A 57 10.93 -16.80 -13.73
N SER A 58 10.63 -15.64 -14.33
CA SER A 58 9.34 -14.98 -14.13
C SER A 58 8.91 -14.13 -15.32
N GLN A 59 7.62 -14.22 -15.64
CA GLN A 59 6.99 -13.38 -16.68
C GLN A 59 6.59 -11.99 -16.18
N ASP A 60 6.66 -11.73 -14.87
CA ASP A 60 6.16 -10.50 -14.26
C ASP A 60 7.29 -9.61 -13.74
N ALA A 61 8.10 -10.09 -12.80
CA ALA A 61 9.31 -9.44 -12.34
C ALA A 61 10.26 -10.47 -11.72
N PHE A 62 11.54 -10.12 -11.63
CA PHE A 62 12.56 -10.96 -11.01
C PHE A 62 13.68 -10.11 -10.41
N CYS A 63 14.08 -10.43 -9.17
CA CYS A 63 15.20 -9.82 -8.47
C CYS A 63 16.50 -10.63 -8.61
N ILE A 64 17.55 -9.98 -9.12
CA ILE A 64 18.92 -10.48 -9.06
C ILE A 64 19.62 -9.79 -7.89
N ASN A 65 19.49 -10.40 -6.70
CA ASN A 65 20.04 -9.88 -5.44
C ASN A 65 21.55 -9.58 -5.52
N SER A 66 22.34 -10.43 -6.17
CA SER A 66 23.80 -10.24 -6.30
C SER A 66 24.19 -8.97 -7.07
N LEU A 67 23.27 -8.41 -7.87
CA LEU A 67 23.49 -7.21 -8.67
C LEU A 67 22.67 -6.01 -8.17
N ASN A 68 21.89 -6.18 -7.08
CA ASN A 68 20.84 -5.24 -6.67
C ASN A 68 20.04 -4.76 -7.88
N LEU A 69 19.51 -5.69 -8.67
CA LEU A 69 18.80 -5.39 -9.90
C LEU A 69 17.43 -6.06 -9.88
N ILE A 70 16.39 -5.29 -10.16
CA ILE A 70 15.04 -5.82 -10.39
C ILE A 70 14.67 -5.59 -11.85
N ALA A 71 14.27 -6.68 -12.50
CA ALA A 71 13.81 -6.68 -13.86
C ALA A 71 12.29 -6.89 -13.86
N TYR A 72 11.52 -6.15 -14.66
CA TYR A 72 10.06 -6.28 -14.69
C TYR A 72 9.47 -6.22 -16.10
N ASN A 73 8.30 -6.82 -16.26
CA ASN A 73 7.56 -6.78 -17.50
C ASN A 73 6.72 -5.50 -17.63
N SER A 74 7.22 -4.55 -18.41
CA SER A 74 6.54 -3.26 -18.65
C SER A 74 5.27 -3.37 -19.50
N GLN A 75 4.93 -4.55 -20.04
CA GLN A 75 3.69 -4.78 -20.79
C GLN A 75 2.51 -5.15 -19.87
N LYS A 76 2.75 -5.38 -18.58
CA LYS A 76 1.70 -5.66 -17.59
C LYS A 76 0.97 -4.37 -17.21
N SER A 77 -0.23 -4.50 -16.64
CA SER A 77 -0.97 -3.36 -16.11
C SER A 77 -0.18 -2.64 -15.01
N ALA A 78 -0.36 -1.33 -14.87
CA ALA A 78 0.35 -0.52 -13.87
C ALA A 78 0.18 -1.09 -12.44
N ASN A 79 -1.03 -1.53 -12.08
CA ASN A 79 -1.29 -2.16 -10.78
C ASN A 79 -0.51 -3.48 -10.59
N ARG A 80 -0.36 -4.30 -11.64
CA ARG A 80 0.41 -5.56 -11.59
C ARG A 80 1.90 -5.26 -11.48
N ILE A 81 2.41 -4.28 -12.24
CA ILE A 81 3.80 -3.84 -12.15
C ILE A 81 4.12 -3.39 -10.71
N ARG A 82 3.29 -2.53 -10.12
CA ARG A 82 3.45 -2.06 -8.73
C ARG A 82 3.52 -3.23 -7.75
N PHE A 83 2.60 -4.18 -7.87
CA PHE A 83 2.56 -5.36 -7.01
C PHE A 83 3.80 -6.21 -7.17
N SER A 84 4.20 -6.55 -8.40
CA SER A 84 5.38 -7.36 -8.67
C SER A 84 6.67 -6.71 -8.17
N LEU A 85 6.84 -5.40 -8.35
CA LEU A 85 8.02 -4.67 -7.83
C LEU A 85 8.10 -4.71 -6.29
N MET A 86 6.98 -4.55 -5.59
CA MET A 86 6.95 -4.63 -4.13
C MET A 86 7.04 -6.07 -3.60
N HIS A 87 6.59 -7.05 -4.39
CA HIS A 87 6.78 -8.48 -4.09
C HIS A 87 8.27 -8.84 -4.12
N GLU A 88 9.02 -8.43 -5.15
CA GLU A 88 10.49 -8.59 -5.20
C GLU A 88 11.19 -7.92 -4.00
N LEU A 89 10.74 -6.72 -3.62
CA LEU A 89 11.25 -6.05 -2.42
C LEU A 89 10.93 -6.85 -1.14
N GLY A 90 9.76 -7.49 -1.10
CA GLY A 90 9.36 -8.39 -0.02
C GLY A 90 10.32 -9.55 0.16
N HIS A 91 10.67 -10.25 -0.93
CA HIS A 91 11.70 -11.30 -0.88
C HIS A 91 13.02 -10.79 -0.30
N HIS A 92 13.45 -9.59 -0.71
CA HIS A 92 14.68 -8.99 -0.22
C HIS A 92 14.61 -8.67 1.29
N LEU A 93 13.59 -7.94 1.73
CA LEU A 93 13.49 -7.47 3.12
C LEU A 93 13.18 -8.60 4.11
N LEU A 94 12.43 -9.61 3.69
CA LEU A 94 12.17 -10.83 4.48
C LEU A 94 13.32 -11.84 4.40
N ARG A 95 14.38 -11.55 3.63
CA ARG A 95 15.59 -12.37 3.47
C ARG A 95 15.28 -13.79 2.97
N HIS A 96 14.32 -13.91 2.07
CA HIS A 96 14.01 -15.19 1.42
C HIS A 96 15.21 -15.64 0.58
N ARG A 97 15.59 -16.91 0.72
CA ARG A 97 16.75 -17.50 0.02
C ARG A 97 16.38 -18.58 -0.99
N ASN A 98 15.16 -19.10 -0.90
CA ASN A 98 14.66 -20.22 -1.70
C ASN A 98 13.25 -19.90 -2.20
N ASP A 99 12.83 -20.57 -3.26
CA ASP A 99 11.50 -20.41 -3.87
C ASP A 99 10.48 -21.37 -3.23
N LEU A 100 10.40 -21.33 -1.90
CA LEU A 100 9.39 -22.10 -1.16
C LEU A 100 8.01 -21.44 -1.34
N PRO A 101 6.92 -22.21 -1.48
CA PRO A 101 5.58 -21.63 -1.60
C PRO A 101 5.23 -20.66 -0.46
N SER A 102 5.69 -20.93 0.77
CA SER A 102 5.50 -20.01 1.90
C SER A 102 6.19 -18.66 1.70
N ASN A 103 7.35 -18.63 1.05
CA ASN A 103 8.09 -17.38 0.80
C ASN A 103 7.36 -16.50 -0.22
N GLU A 104 6.72 -17.12 -1.21
CA GLU A 104 5.87 -16.44 -2.18
C GLU A 104 4.64 -15.83 -1.49
N ASP A 105 3.98 -16.58 -0.62
CA ASP A 105 2.85 -16.09 0.17
C ASP A 105 3.25 -14.93 1.09
N GLU A 106 4.40 -15.05 1.76
CA GLU A 106 4.94 -14.00 2.63
C GLU A 106 5.31 -12.73 1.84
N ALA A 107 5.90 -12.87 0.65
CA ALA A 107 6.22 -11.74 -0.23
C ALA A 107 4.97 -11.08 -0.82
N ASN A 108 3.96 -11.87 -1.20
CA ASN A 108 2.65 -11.39 -1.61
C ASN A 108 1.98 -10.60 -0.48
N TYR A 109 2.07 -11.12 0.74
CA TYR A 109 1.51 -10.48 1.92
C TYR A 109 2.23 -9.17 2.26
N PHE A 110 3.56 -9.14 2.15
CA PHE A 110 4.36 -7.92 2.27
C PHE A 110 3.94 -6.89 1.23
N ALA A 111 3.85 -7.27 -0.06
CA ALA A 111 3.47 -6.38 -1.15
C ALA A 111 2.07 -5.77 -0.92
N SER A 112 1.12 -6.58 -0.44
CA SER A 112 -0.23 -6.12 -0.07
C SER A 112 -0.20 -5.07 1.04
N ASN A 113 0.63 -5.27 2.06
CA ASN A 113 0.68 -4.39 3.23
C ASN A 113 1.50 -3.11 3.01
N ILE A 114 2.57 -3.14 2.20
CA ILE A 114 3.30 -1.91 1.85
C ILE A 114 2.50 -1.03 0.89
N LEU A 115 1.76 -1.63 -0.06
CA LEU A 115 0.94 -0.88 -1.02
C LEU A 115 -0.34 -0.34 -0.40
N ALA A 116 -0.98 -1.08 0.52
CA ALA A 116 -2.23 -0.72 1.16
C ALA A 116 -2.22 -1.05 2.67
N PRO A 117 -1.49 -0.29 3.51
CA PRO A 117 -1.44 -0.55 4.94
C PRO A 117 -2.83 -0.52 5.59
N ARG A 118 -3.11 -1.48 6.48
CA ARG A 118 -4.43 -1.62 7.09
C ARG A 118 -4.84 -0.42 7.95
N ILE A 119 -3.87 0.18 8.63
CA ILE A 119 -4.07 1.45 9.33
C ILE A 119 -4.46 2.60 8.37
N ALA A 120 -3.87 2.68 7.19
CA ALA A 120 -4.24 3.70 6.20
C ALA A 120 -5.65 3.46 5.66
N MET A 121 -6.05 2.20 5.46
CA MET A 121 -7.43 1.82 5.10
C MET A 121 -8.43 2.24 6.18
N TYR A 122 -8.07 2.06 7.46
CA TYR A 122 -8.88 2.46 8.62
C TYR A 122 -9.14 3.97 8.64
N TYR A 123 -8.09 4.80 8.56
CA TYR A 123 -8.22 6.26 8.57
C TYR A 123 -8.85 6.83 7.29
N ALA A 124 -8.71 6.14 6.17
CA ALA A 124 -9.40 6.48 4.93
C ALA A 124 -10.89 6.08 4.92
N HIS A 125 -11.37 5.36 5.94
CA HIS A 125 -12.75 4.89 6.07
C HIS A 125 -13.25 4.15 4.82
N LEU A 126 -12.39 3.33 4.20
CA LEU A 126 -12.73 2.58 2.99
C LEU A 126 -13.75 1.48 3.30
N LYS A 127 -14.79 1.38 2.48
CA LYS A 127 -15.98 0.53 2.70
C LYS A 127 -16.14 -0.58 1.65
N SER A 128 -15.47 -0.49 0.51
CA SER A 128 -15.65 -1.44 -0.59
C SER A 128 -14.37 -1.83 -1.32
N VAL A 129 -14.41 -2.97 -2.04
CA VAL A 129 -13.24 -3.49 -2.80
C VAL A 129 -12.78 -2.48 -3.82
N ASN A 130 -13.76 -1.84 -4.44
CA ASN A 130 -13.53 -0.87 -5.47
C ASN A 130 -12.81 0.37 -4.90
N GLU A 131 -13.21 0.88 -3.74
CA GLU A 131 -12.53 2.01 -3.10
C GLU A 131 -11.09 1.66 -2.73
N VAL A 132 -10.84 0.47 -2.18
CA VAL A 132 -9.48 -0.01 -1.88
C VAL A 132 -8.62 -0.07 -3.14
N GLY A 133 -9.16 -0.66 -4.21
CA GLY A 133 -8.47 -0.78 -5.49
C GLY A 133 -8.18 0.58 -6.13
N GLN A 134 -9.15 1.48 -6.14
CA GLN A 134 -9.03 2.81 -6.72
C GLN A 134 -8.05 3.68 -5.94
N PHE A 135 -8.16 3.71 -4.61
CA PHE A 135 -7.33 4.58 -3.77
C PHE A 135 -5.85 4.16 -3.75
N PHE A 136 -5.56 2.87 -3.55
CA PHE A 136 -4.19 2.36 -3.49
C PHE A 136 -3.61 1.95 -4.87
N ASN A 137 -4.40 2.07 -5.93
CA ASN A 137 -4.04 1.64 -7.30
C ASN A 137 -3.65 0.14 -7.36
N LEU A 138 -4.55 -0.71 -6.84
CA LEU A 138 -4.42 -2.16 -6.86
C LEU A 138 -5.26 -2.80 -7.97
N SER A 139 -4.92 -4.03 -8.36
CA SER A 139 -5.81 -4.84 -9.20
C SER A 139 -7.03 -5.27 -8.39
N SER A 140 -8.14 -5.64 -9.07
CA SER A 140 -9.35 -6.10 -8.39
C SER A 140 -9.07 -7.28 -7.43
N SER A 141 -8.24 -8.23 -7.85
CA SER A 141 -7.85 -9.37 -7.02
C SER A 141 -7.01 -8.94 -5.82
N ALA A 142 -6.01 -8.07 -6.01
CA ALA A 142 -5.17 -7.59 -4.91
C ALA A 142 -5.98 -6.75 -3.90
N ALA A 143 -6.91 -5.92 -4.39
CA ALA A 143 -7.82 -5.15 -3.54
C ALA A 143 -8.77 -6.04 -2.73
N TYR A 144 -9.25 -7.13 -3.33
CA TYR A 144 -10.09 -8.11 -2.63
C TYR A 144 -9.36 -8.74 -1.45
N TYR A 145 -8.15 -9.28 -1.69
CA TYR A 145 -7.34 -9.88 -0.62
C TYR A 145 -6.91 -8.86 0.44
N ALA A 146 -6.50 -7.65 0.03
CA ALA A 146 -6.11 -6.58 0.94
C ALA A 146 -7.21 -6.24 1.95
N ALA A 147 -8.47 -6.26 1.50
CA ALA A 147 -9.58 -5.89 2.35
C ALA A 147 -10.22 -7.05 3.13
N GLN A 148 -10.08 -8.29 2.66
CA GLN A 148 -10.28 -9.45 3.54
C GLN A 148 -9.31 -9.36 4.73
N ASP A 149 -8.02 -9.16 4.46
CA ASP A 149 -7.00 -9.01 5.51
C ASP A 149 -7.22 -7.77 6.38
N PHE A 150 -7.74 -6.67 5.82
CA PHE A 150 -8.18 -5.51 6.60
C PHE A 150 -9.29 -5.87 7.60
N SER A 151 -10.25 -6.69 7.19
CA SER A 151 -11.35 -7.12 8.05
C SER A 151 -10.83 -7.98 9.21
N GLU A 152 -9.86 -8.85 8.94
CA GLU A 152 -9.17 -9.64 9.97
C GLU A 152 -8.34 -8.75 10.91
N TRP A 153 -7.59 -7.79 10.36
CA TRP A 153 -6.84 -6.81 11.16
C TRP A 153 -7.76 -6.02 12.09
N CYS A 154 -8.94 -5.58 11.61
CA CYS A 154 -9.91 -4.88 12.47
C CYS A 154 -10.41 -5.76 13.62
N GLN A 155 -10.66 -7.05 13.38
CA GLN A 155 -11.06 -7.99 14.42
C GLN A 155 -9.94 -8.23 15.44
N ASP A 156 -8.71 -8.32 14.97
CA ASP A 156 -7.54 -8.48 15.84
C ASP A 156 -7.33 -7.23 16.71
N VAL A 157 -7.35 -6.04 16.11
CA VAL A 157 -7.28 -4.76 16.84
C VAL A 157 -8.40 -4.65 17.86
N ARG A 158 -9.62 -5.08 17.53
CA ARG A 158 -10.74 -5.10 18.48
C ARG A 158 -10.47 -5.95 19.71
N ARG A 159 -9.80 -7.10 19.55
CA ARG A 159 -9.51 -8.06 20.63
C ARG A 159 -8.28 -7.66 21.44
N ASN A 160 -7.24 -7.21 20.75
CA ASN A 160 -5.88 -7.11 21.27
C ASN A 160 -5.34 -5.67 21.33
N GLY A 161 -6.06 -4.71 20.75
CA GLY A 161 -5.59 -3.33 20.56
C GLY A 161 -4.74 -3.15 19.30
N MET A 162 -4.44 -1.90 18.94
CA MET A 162 -3.52 -1.59 17.84
C MET A 162 -2.11 -2.08 18.16
N HIS A 163 -1.40 -2.57 17.15
CA HIS A 163 -0.04 -3.07 17.31
C HIS A 163 0.97 -1.91 17.40
N SER A 164 2.19 -2.22 17.86
CA SER A 164 3.25 -1.20 17.93
C SER A 164 3.61 -0.62 16.56
N TYR A 165 3.63 -1.44 15.51
CA TYR A 165 3.89 -0.96 14.14
C TYR A 165 2.79 -0.04 13.60
N ASP A 166 1.55 -0.18 14.08
CA ASP A 166 0.46 0.74 13.77
C ASP A 166 0.73 2.11 14.41
N LYS A 167 1.35 2.13 15.60
CA LYS A 167 1.76 3.37 16.29
C LYS A 167 2.87 4.09 15.57
N ASP A 168 3.86 3.34 15.16
CA ASP A 168 4.99 3.88 14.41
C ASP A 168 4.50 4.50 13.09
N LEU A 169 3.58 3.82 12.38
CA LEU A 169 2.95 4.38 11.18
C LEU A 169 2.09 5.60 11.47
N TYR A 170 1.29 5.58 12.54
CA TYR A 170 0.48 6.75 12.89
C TYR A 170 1.34 7.98 13.14
N GLN A 171 2.40 7.82 13.95
CA GLN A 171 3.33 8.90 14.24
C GLN A 171 4.04 9.41 12.98
N HIS A 172 4.41 8.49 12.07
CA HIS A 172 5.06 8.86 10.82
C HIS A 172 4.13 9.68 9.91
N PHE A 173 2.87 9.28 9.77
CA PHE A 173 1.88 9.94 8.91
C PHE A 173 1.09 11.06 9.62
N TYR A 174 1.40 11.36 10.89
CA TYR A 174 0.74 12.43 11.64
C TYR A 174 1.19 13.78 11.10
N ASN A 175 0.23 14.59 10.69
CA ASN A 175 0.48 15.96 10.25
C ASN A 175 -0.01 16.95 11.32
N PRO A 176 0.86 17.81 11.89
CA PRO A 176 0.47 18.78 12.92
C PRO A 176 -0.55 19.82 12.46
N ASP A 177 -0.51 20.24 11.19
CA ASP A 177 -1.44 21.24 10.64
C ASP A 177 -2.85 20.65 10.48
N TYR A 178 -2.93 19.41 10.01
CA TYR A 178 -4.18 18.64 9.89
C TYR A 178 -4.65 18.09 11.25
N LYS A 179 -3.75 17.99 12.24
CA LYS A 179 -3.97 17.40 13.57
C LYS A 179 -4.44 15.94 13.52
N GLY A 180 -3.86 15.16 12.61
CA GLY A 180 -4.25 13.75 12.47
C GLY A 180 -3.45 12.99 11.41
N PHE A 181 -3.86 11.75 11.16
CA PHE A 181 -3.28 10.87 10.16
C PHE A 181 -3.60 11.37 8.74
N VAL A 182 -2.56 11.66 7.96
CA VAL A 182 -2.71 12.09 6.56
C VAL A 182 -2.28 10.96 5.63
N TYR A 183 -3.25 10.24 5.05
CA TYR A 183 -2.99 9.14 4.12
C TYR A 183 -2.83 9.60 2.66
N SER A 184 -3.28 10.81 2.33
CA SER A 184 -3.14 11.36 0.99
C SER A 184 -2.86 12.86 1.03
N ILE A 185 -1.84 13.29 0.29
CA ILE A 185 -1.51 14.70 0.06
C ILE A 185 -1.59 14.94 -1.43
N ARG A 186 -2.55 15.76 -1.85
CA ARG A 186 -2.76 16.14 -3.26
C ARG A 186 -2.73 17.65 -3.40
N THR A 187 -2.65 18.12 -4.64
CA THR A 187 -2.78 19.54 -4.98
C THR A 187 -4.15 19.78 -5.60
N CYS A 188 -4.79 20.88 -5.24
CA CYS A 188 -6.06 21.29 -5.81
C CYS A 188 -5.88 21.60 -7.30
N ALA A 189 -6.71 21.00 -8.15
CA ALA A 189 -6.63 21.20 -9.61
C ALA A 189 -6.88 22.67 -10.04
N PHE A 190 -7.56 23.46 -9.21
CA PHE A 190 -7.90 24.86 -9.53
C PHE A 190 -6.93 25.90 -8.99
N CYS A 191 -6.57 25.80 -7.70
CA CYS A 191 -5.78 26.83 -7.02
C CYS A 191 -4.38 26.36 -6.57
N GLY A 192 -4.06 25.08 -6.75
CA GLY A 192 -2.77 24.51 -6.35
C GLY A 192 -2.58 24.31 -4.84
N ALA A 193 -3.55 24.65 -4.01
CA ALA A 193 -3.47 24.46 -2.57
C ALA A 193 -3.36 22.97 -2.19
N ARG A 194 -2.70 22.67 -1.07
CA ARG A 194 -2.60 21.31 -0.53
C ARG A 194 -3.98 20.84 -0.05
N VAL A 195 -4.36 19.63 -0.46
CA VAL A 195 -5.57 18.93 -0.05
C VAL A 195 -5.16 17.66 0.68
N TYR A 196 -5.59 17.53 1.92
CA TYR A 196 -5.34 16.35 2.75
C TYR A 196 -6.52 15.39 2.68
N ASN A 197 -6.22 14.09 2.68
CA ASN A 197 -7.20 13.00 2.82
C ASN A 197 -8.37 13.07 1.83
N CYS A 198 -8.08 13.40 0.57
CA CYS A 198 -9.05 13.37 -0.52
C CYS A 198 -9.03 11.99 -1.20
N LEU A 199 -10.17 11.33 -1.22
CA LEU A 199 -10.38 10.04 -1.90
C LEU A 199 -10.68 10.20 -3.39
N ASP A 200 -11.11 11.39 -3.81
CA ASP A 200 -11.43 11.67 -5.20
C ASP A 200 -10.17 11.67 -6.06
N PHE A 201 -10.34 11.23 -7.31
CA PHE A 201 -9.25 11.21 -8.28
C PHE A 201 -8.70 12.62 -8.52
N GLU A 202 -9.60 13.60 -8.59
CA GLU A 202 -9.29 15.02 -8.70
C GLU A 202 -9.51 15.68 -7.33
N ALA A 203 -8.42 16.15 -6.73
CA ALA A 203 -8.49 16.81 -5.44
C ALA A 203 -8.95 18.25 -5.59
N HIS A 204 -9.94 18.63 -4.80
CA HIS A 204 -10.49 19.98 -4.77
C HIS A 204 -10.55 20.52 -3.34
N CYS A 205 -10.41 21.84 -3.20
CA CYS A 205 -10.56 22.48 -1.90
C CYS A 205 -12.03 22.44 -1.46
N SER A 206 -12.27 22.02 -0.22
CA SER A 206 -13.59 21.85 0.37
C SER A 206 -14.40 23.16 0.57
N GLY A 207 -13.84 24.34 0.32
CA GLY A 207 -14.52 25.61 0.62
C GLY A 207 -14.29 26.82 -0.29
N ALA A 208 -13.46 26.73 -1.35
CA ALA A 208 -13.12 27.92 -2.16
C ALA A 208 -13.15 27.72 -3.67
N CYS A 209 -13.06 26.47 -4.15
CA CYS A 209 -13.06 26.16 -5.58
C CYS A 209 -14.31 25.31 -5.87
N LYS A 210 -15.39 25.94 -6.34
CA LYS A 210 -16.64 25.22 -6.65
C LYS A 210 -16.52 24.49 -7.99
N LEU A 211 -16.80 23.19 -7.98
CA LEU A 211 -17.19 22.44 -9.17
C LEU A 211 -18.72 22.30 -9.25
N PRO A 212 -19.31 22.14 -10.46
CA PRO A 212 -20.70 21.75 -10.62
C PRO A 212 -20.92 20.29 -10.19
N ASP A 213 -22.11 19.99 -9.66
CA ASP A 213 -22.47 18.67 -9.12
C ASP A 213 -22.49 17.58 -10.21
N GLU A 214 -21.81 16.45 -9.96
CA GLU A 214 -21.96 15.22 -10.74
C GLU A 214 -22.76 14.13 -10.00
N PRO A 215 -23.46 13.24 -10.73
CA PRO A 215 -24.42 12.31 -10.16
C PRO A 215 -23.76 11.09 -9.48
N VAL A 216 -24.37 10.69 -8.37
CA VAL A 216 -23.95 9.60 -7.48
C VAL A 216 -23.96 8.23 -8.19
N ARG A 217 -22.80 7.56 -8.26
CA ARG A 217 -22.67 6.15 -8.72
C ARG A 217 -23.07 5.14 -7.63
N LYS A 218 -23.86 4.13 -8.03
CA LYS A 218 -24.41 3.06 -7.17
C LYS A 218 -23.39 1.96 -6.84
N LYS A 219 -23.65 1.30 -5.71
CA LYS A 219 -22.81 0.37 -4.93
C LYS A 219 -22.31 -0.88 -5.67
N THR A 220 -21.07 -1.27 -5.34
CA THR A 220 -20.42 -2.57 -5.65
C THR A 220 -20.17 -3.37 -4.37
N HIS A 221 -19.91 -4.68 -4.51
CA HIS A 221 -19.70 -5.66 -3.42
C HIS A 221 -18.88 -5.10 -2.26
N ALA A 222 -19.57 -4.88 -1.14
CA ALA A 222 -18.98 -4.49 0.13
C ALA A 222 -18.32 -5.72 0.74
N PHE A 223 -17.14 -5.53 1.30
CA PHE A 223 -16.67 -6.42 2.37
C PHE A 223 -17.66 -6.34 3.52
N THR A 224 -17.71 -7.33 4.39
CA THR A 224 -18.54 -7.27 5.61
C THR A 224 -18.16 -6.00 6.36
N PRO A 225 -19.00 -4.94 6.31
CA PRO A 225 -18.62 -3.67 6.93
C PRO A 225 -18.51 -3.91 8.42
N LEU A 226 -17.55 -3.24 9.06
CA LEU A 226 -17.58 -3.13 10.52
C LEU A 226 -18.97 -2.65 10.92
N SER A 227 -19.64 -3.37 11.81
CA SER A 227 -20.92 -2.91 12.34
C SER A 227 -20.72 -1.55 13.04
N ASP A 228 -21.81 -0.81 13.23
CA ASP A 228 -21.74 0.45 13.98
C ASP A 228 -21.15 0.25 15.38
N ASP A 229 -21.42 -0.91 15.99
CA ASP A 229 -20.83 -1.29 17.27
C ASP A 229 -19.34 -1.60 17.16
N ASP A 230 -18.89 -2.30 16.10
CA ASP A 230 -17.46 -2.53 15.85
C ASP A 230 -16.71 -1.19 15.66
N SER A 231 -17.32 -0.26 14.93
CA SER A 231 -16.79 1.09 14.70
C SER A 231 -16.72 1.93 15.97
N ARG A 232 -17.65 1.72 16.91
CA ARG A 232 -17.61 2.36 18.25
C ARG A 232 -16.51 1.76 19.13
N ILE A 233 -16.30 0.45 19.06
CA ILE A 233 -15.26 -0.23 19.84
C ILE A 233 -13.88 0.17 19.33
N LEU A 234 -13.65 0.16 18.02
CA LEU A 234 -12.38 0.58 17.44
C LEU A 234 -12.04 2.03 17.79
N ARG A 235 -13.00 2.95 17.74
CA ARG A 235 -12.82 4.34 18.20
C ARG A 235 -12.45 4.45 19.69
N ARG A 236 -13.02 3.60 20.55
CA ARG A 236 -12.64 3.55 21.97
C ARG A 236 -11.20 3.08 22.14
N LEU A 237 -10.80 2.05 21.41
CA LEU A 237 -9.44 1.51 21.44
C LEU A 237 -8.42 2.52 20.90
N GLU A 238 -8.75 3.20 19.81
CA GLU A 238 -7.98 4.30 19.25
C GLU A 238 -7.80 5.43 20.27
N ASN A 239 -8.87 5.89 20.92
CA ASN A 239 -8.78 6.94 21.94
C ASN A 239 -7.95 6.52 23.15
N LYS A 240 -8.13 5.29 23.64
CA LYS A 240 -7.30 4.74 24.72
C LYS A 240 -5.82 4.71 24.32
N TRP A 241 -5.53 4.37 23.08
CA TRP A 241 -4.17 4.24 22.58
C TRP A 241 -3.49 5.58 22.24
N LEU A 242 -4.24 6.59 21.78
CA LEU A 242 -3.74 7.94 21.50
C LEU A 242 -3.53 8.78 22.76
N TYR A 243 -4.39 8.59 23.78
CA TYR A 243 -4.52 9.52 24.89
C TYR A 243 -4.37 8.88 26.28
N ASP A 244 -4.01 7.59 26.35
CA ASP A 244 -3.76 6.82 27.59
C ASP A 244 -4.87 6.93 28.67
N PHE A 245 -6.15 6.94 28.25
CA PHE A 245 -7.32 6.90 29.14
C PHE A 245 -7.66 5.50 29.68
#